data_AF-A0A957B6S3-F1
#
_entry.id   AF-A0A957B6S3-F1
#
_cell.length_a   1.000
_cell.length_b   1.000
_cell.length_c   1.000
_cell.angle_alpha   90.00
_cell.angle_beta   90.00
_cell.angle_gamma   90.00
#
_symmetry.space_group_name_H-M   'P 1'
#
loop_
_entity.id
_entity.type
_entity.pdbx_description
1 polymer ?
#
loop_
_entity_poly.entity_id
_entity_poly.type
_entity_poly.pdbx_seq_one_letter_code
_entity_poly.pdbx_strand_id
1 'polypeptide(L)'
;MDVTPVPADPNVKLDDRPRRPRNSAGCWIVTSLTAFIVFVLVIVGLFLPPISLYERLFGPKYVPLTEPGDSLATSDEGFRLVAAAESDEFGASLTAVSLRDYVAADSTTQEWIPATRSAVPYYLALQSPVYSIEASGDTPEALVYSIHIPGNAPDRDLLDLYGWQDETQSWEFVAAQVVENRLEATTDTLYQHVALFQAAPDTPRVVVSYDVTQVLNANAANAATIVAPAGLQPTLDGKVIGSLAPGFDTNAGYLVMPIIRDFSDPRALDTQTVNSILGNRTLRTEHAAAISQLASVGGYDGIFIDYRGLSTDQRDNFGLFIKDLGQRMDTLGLLLGVVVPAAENVDGVWQTGAYDWRAIGQGADMVQINMGLDPETYAPGDTQLVEAMLRWSIREISRYKITLGLTAQSIREFEGAFSTIGYDEGLAGMGNVVVEAPDVSETGSIEPGSEIRAYLDGMQANAGVDTIINAPYIDYLNRDDSPRARIWLTTGDALRYRMDMTVPFALGGVAFEDMLTNDLAQDVYTVVEQYRTQIPSAPSPTDLALRWSVESADGLVDEV
;
A
#
# COMPACT_ATOMS: atom_id res chain seq x y z
N MET A 1 90.28 81.99 23.14
CA MET A 1 89.75 81.20 22.02
C MET A 1 88.51 81.92 21.55
N ASP A 2 88.64 82.61 20.43
CA ASP A 2 87.57 83.27 19.70
C ASP A 2 86.53 82.25 19.24
N VAL A 3 85.25 82.51 19.51
CA VAL A 3 84.21 82.74 18.49
C VAL A 3 83.14 83.68 19.10
N THR A 4 82.89 84.80 18.42
CA THR A 4 81.90 85.89 18.70
C THR A 4 80.53 85.60 18.01
N PRO A 5 79.51 86.49 18.01
CA PRO A 5 78.76 87.08 19.13
C PRO A 5 77.20 86.98 18.97
N VAL A 6 76.48 87.44 20.01
CA VAL A 6 75.02 87.70 20.15
C VAL A 6 74.57 88.92 19.32
N PRO A 7 73.35 89.00 18.73
CA PRO A 7 72.16 89.71 19.32
C PRO A 7 70.78 89.10 18.88
N ALA A 8 69.58 89.37 19.43
CA ALA A 8 69.02 90.51 20.15
C ALA A 8 67.81 90.10 21.04
N ASP A 9 67.57 90.88 22.09
CA ASP A 9 66.32 90.97 22.87
C ASP A 9 65.25 91.77 22.07
N PRO A 10 63.98 91.37 22.13
CA PRO A 10 62.95 92.37 22.42
C PRO A 10 61.86 91.85 23.38
N ASN A 11 61.89 92.34 24.62
CA ASN A 11 60.78 92.41 25.55
C ASN A 11 59.47 92.88 24.88
N VAL A 12 58.44 92.03 24.75
CA VAL A 12 57.02 92.46 24.82
C VAL A 12 56.12 91.33 25.37
N LYS A 13 55.29 91.73 26.35
CA LYS A 13 54.32 91.02 27.20
C LYS A 13 53.52 89.85 26.60
N LEU A 14 53.45 88.75 27.35
CA LEU A 14 52.49 87.65 27.19
C LEU A 14 51.07 88.12 27.58
N ASP A 15 50.13 87.87 26.67
CA ASP A 15 48.70 88.18 26.74
C ASP A 15 48.01 87.38 27.86
N ASP A 16 47.47 88.11 28.85
CA ASP A 16 46.59 87.60 29.89
C ASP A 16 45.23 87.25 29.25
N ARG A 17 44.98 85.94 29.04
CA ARG A 17 43.62 85.45 28.80
C ARG A 17 43.21 84.46 29.89
N PRO A 18 42.13 84.72 30.64
CA PRO A 18 41.66 83.79 31.66
C PRO A 18 41.15 82.49 31.03
N ARG A 19 41.58 81.36 31.59
CA ARG A 19 41.04 80.03 31.28
C ARG A 19 39.55 80.02 31.65
N ARG A 20 38.68 79.87 30.65
CA ARG A 20 37.23 79.62 30.87
C ARG A 20 37.04 78.31 31.65
N PRO A 21 36.12 78.26 32.63
CA PRO A 21 35.78 77.03 33.31
C PRO A 21 35.12 76.05 32.33
N ARG A 22 35.60 74.81 32.34
CA ARG A 22 35.06 73.70 31.57
C ARG A 22 33.74 73.29 32.23
N ASN A 23 32.60 73.56 31.59
CA ASN A 23 31.30 73.10 32.04
C ASN A 23 31.25 71.56 32.04
N SER A 24 31.19 70.96 33.23
CA SER A 24 31.09 69.50 33.44
C SER A 24 29.67 68.93 33.27
N ALA A 25 28.70 69.77 32.90
CA ALA A 25 27.30 69.36 32.75
C ALA A 25 27.02 68.52 31.48
N GLY A 26 27.88 68.61 30.45
CA GLY A 26 27.71 67.84 29.21
C GLY A 26 28.06 66.35 29.34
N CYS A 27 28.90 65.99 30.32
CA CYS A 27 29.32 64.60 30.51
C CYS A 27 28.20 63.75 31.10
N TRP A 28 27.42 64.29 32.04
CA TRP A 28 26.31 63.58 32.69
C TRP A 28 25.15 63.27 31.74
N ILE A 29 24.79 64.21 30.87
CA ILE A 29 23.71 64.02 29.88
C ILE A 29 24.10 62.93 28.87
N VAL A 30 25.36 62.95 28.39
CA VAL A 30 25.85 61.93 27.47
C VAL A 30 25.91 60.57 28.15
N THR A 31 26.44 60.45 29.37
CA THR A 31 26.45 59.16 30.10
C THR A 31 25.05 58.64 30.40
N SER A 32 24.10 59.50 30.76
CA SER A 32 22.70 59.08 31.00
C SER A 32 22.02 58.63 29.71
N LEU A 33 22.26 59.32 28.59
CA LEU A 33 21.74 58.92 27.29
C LEU A 33 22.37 57.60 26.82
N THR A 34 23.67 57.43 26.98
CA THR A 34 24.36 56.18 26.65
C THR A 34 23.87 55.02 27.52
N ALA A 35 23.69 55.23 28.83
CA ALA A 35 23.14 54.22 29.73
C ALA A 35 21.70 53.83 29.37
N PHE A 36 20.87 54.80 28.98
CA PHE A 36 19.51 54.55 28.50
C PHE A 36 19.50 53.75 27.18
N ILE A 37 20.35 54.12 26.23
CA ILE A 37 20.48 53.39 24.96
C ILE A 37 20.97 51.96 25.21
N VAL A 38 21.97 51.76 26.07
CA VAL A 38 22.45 50.42 26.44
C VAL A 38 21.35 49.62 27.12
N PHE A 39 20.57 50.21 28.03
CA PHE A 39 19.45 49.54 28.68
C PHE A 39 18.36 49.12 27.67
N VAL A 40 18.01 50.01 26.73
CA VAL A 40 17.07 49.69 25.63
C VAL A 40 17.64 48.59 24.73
N LEU A 41 18.93 48.63 24.38
CA LEU A 41 19.58 47.60 23.57
C LEU A 41 19.66 46.25 24.30
N VAL A 42 19.81 46.23 25.62
CA VAL A 42 19.74 45.00 26.43
C VAL A 42 18.32 44.44 26.43
N ILE A 43 17.30 45.29 26.61
CA ILE A 43 15.89 44.86 26.51
C ILE A 43 15.61 44.32 25.11
N VAL A 44 15.96 45.04 24.06
CA VAL A 44 15.78 44.57 22.68
C VAL A 44 16.56 43.28 22.44
N GLY A 45 17.78 43.16 22.98
CA GLY A 45 18.60 41.95 22.92
C GLY A 45 17.99 40.74 23.65
N LEU A 46 17.24 40.95 24.73
CA LEU A 46 16.48 39.88 25.41
C LEU A 46 15.32 39.35 24.54
N PHE A 47 14.75 40.19 23.68
CA PHE A 47 13.67 39.82 22.76
C PHE A 47 14.19 39.32 21.39
N LEU A 48 15.50 39.39 21.13
CA LEU A 48 16.14 38.86 19.95
C LEU A 48 16.76 37.47 20.22
N PRO A 49 17.02 36.66 19.18
CA PRO A 49 17.73 35.39 19.32
C PRO A 49 19.14 35.61 19.93
N PRO A 50 19.62 34.75 20.85
CA PRO A 50 19.07 33.44 21.23
C PRO A 50 18.11 33.46 22.44
N ILE A 51 17.78 34.62 23.02
CA ILE A 51 17.07 34.68 24.31
C ILE A 51 15.54 34.61 24.13
N SER A 52 15.01 35.25 23.08
CA SER A 52 13.59 35.21 22.69
C SER A 52 12.62 35.29 23.88
N LEU A 53 12.84 36.25 24.79
CA LEU A 53 12.17 36.32 26.10
C LEU A 53 10.63 36.36 26.00
N TYR A 54 10.09 36.93 24.92
CA TYR A 54 8.66 36.96 24.66
C TYR A 54 8.07 35.54 24.49
N GLU A 55 8.70 34.69 23.68
CA GLU A 55 8.29 33.30 23.49
C GLU A 55 8.42 32.49 24.78
N ARG A 56 9.46 32.74 25.58
CA ARG A 56 9.61 32.07 26.88
C ARG A 56 8.58 32.48 27.94
N LEU A 57 8.09 33.72 27.89
CA LEU A 57 7.10 34.22 28.86
C LEU A 57 5.65 34.03 28.40
N PHE A 58 5.40 34.05 27.09
CA PHE A 58 4.06 34.12 26.50
C PHE A 58 3.82 33.12 25.35
N GLY A 59 4.83 32.36 24.92
CA GLY A 59 4.70 31.32 23.90
C GLY A 59 4.11 30.01 24.45
N PRO A 60 3.93 28.99 23.58
CA PRO A 60 3.42 27.68 23.97
C PRO A 60 4.28 27.07 25.07
N LYS A 61 3.65 26.48 26.09
CA LYS A 61 4.35 25.74 27.14
C LYS A 61 4.60 24.32 26.65
N TYR A 62 5.77 24.09 26.07
CA TYR A 62 6.22 22.76 25.69
C TYR A 62 6.53 21.91 26.93
N VAL A 63 6.04 20.68 26.93
CA VAL A 63 6.41 19.65 27.90
C VAL A 63 7.62 18.91 27.34
N PRO A 64 8.74 18.83 28.08
CA PRO A 64 9.90 18.07 27.62
C PRO A 64 9.56 16.58 27.54
N LEU A 65 9.95 15.94 26.44
CA LEU A 65 9.78 14.52 26.15
C LEU A 65 11.13 13.96 25.68
N THR A 66 12.10 13.89 26.60
CA THR A 66 13.52 13.64 26.28
C THR A 66 13.94 12.19 26.56
N GLU A 67 13.25 11.52 27.49
CA GLU A 67 13.55 10.12 27.84
C GLU A 67 12.50 9.15 27.26
N PRO A 68 12.89 7.92 26.89
CA PRO A 68 11.96 6.89 26.45
C PRO A 68 10.89 6.62 27.51
N GLY A 69 9.62 6.72 27.11
CA GLY A 69 8.45 6.59 27.98
C GLY A 69 7.89 7.90 28.48
N ASP A 70 8.60 9.03 28.31
CA ASP A 70 8.02 10.36 28.51
C ASP A 70 6.81 10.51 27.60
N SER A 71 5.70 11.01 28.16
CA SER A 71 4.46 11.13 27.41
C SER A 71 3.67 12.39 27.75
N LEU A 72 2.91 12.84 26.76
CA LEU A 72 1.98 13.95 26.85
C LEU A 72 0.64 13.51 26.28
N ALA A 73 -0.45 13.80 26.98
CA ALA A 73 -1.81 13.53 26.52
C ALA A 73 -2.59 14.85 26.34
N THR A 74 -3.56 14.82 25.44
CA THR A 74 -4.54 15.90 25.30
C THR A 74 -5.45 15.97 26.53
N SER A 75 -6.06 17.13 26.77
CA SER A 75 -6.92 17.34 27.94
C SER A 75 -8.18 16.45 27.98
N ASP A 76 -8.59 15.92 26.83
CA ASP A 76 -9.68 14.96 26.67
C ASP A 76 -9.21 13.49 26.72
N GLU A 77 -7.91 13.24 26.94
CA GLU A 77 -7.26 11.91 26.93
C GLU A 77 -7.42 11.13 25.60
N GLY A 78 -7.90 11.80 24.56
CA GLY A 78 -8.19 11.23 23.25
C GLY A 78 -6.93 10.91 22.44
N PHE A 79 -5.86 11.66 22.64
CA PHE A 79 -4.57 11.44 22.00
C PHE A 79 -3.42 11.51 23.01
N ARG A 80 -2.43 10.64 22.83
CA ARG A 80 -1.19 10.60 23.60
C ARG A 80 -0.01 10.46 22.66
N LEU A 81 0.97 11.33 22.86
CA LEU A 81 2.29 11.29 22.24
C LEU A 81 3.29 10.74 23.26
N VAL A 82 4.11 9.77 22.87
CA VAL A 82 5.15 9.18 23.72
C VAL A 82 6.49 9.24 22.98
N ALA A 83 7.55 9.67 23.65
CA ALA A 83 8.91 9.51 23.16
C ALA A 83 9.32 8.03 23.31
N ALA A 84 9.67 7.37 22.21
CA ALA A 84 10.13 5.98 22.23
C ALA A 84 11.66 5.87 22.08
N ALA A 85 12.33 6.97 21.79
CA ALA A 85 13.78 7.11 21.74
C ALA A 85 14.22 8.36 22.53
N GLU A 86 15.49 8.39 22.95
CA GLU A 86 16.09 9.55 23.61
C GLU A 86 16.21 10.74 22.64
N SER A 87 16.08 11.95 23.18
CA SER A 87 16.31 13.22 22.48
C SER A 87 16.88 14.27 23.44
N ASP A 88 17.73 15.17 22.92
CA ASP A 88 18.41 16.19 23.73
C ASP A 88 17.46 17.29 24.23
N GLU A 89 16.60 17.83 23.36
CA GLU A 89 15.78 19.03 23.64
C GLU A 89 14.33 18.93 23.13
N PHE A 90 13.82 17.73 22.82
CA PHE A 90 12.45 17.58 22.32
C PHE A 90 11.42 18.04 23.36
N GLY A 91 10.56 18.96 22.95
CA GLY A 91 9.40 19.39 23.72
C GLY A 91 8.17 19.43 22.84
N ALA A 92 7.01 19.06 23.39
CA ALA A 92 5.75 19.03 22.66
C ALA A 92 4.62 19.76 23.42
N SER A 93 3.66 20.28 22.66
CA SER A 93 2.40 20.85 23.14
C SER A 93 1.28 20.26 22.30
N LEU A 94 0.23 19.76 22.96
CA LEU A 94 -0.90 19.10 22.30
C LEU A 94 -2.17 19.91 22.46
N THR A 95 -2.92 20.05 21.37
CA THR A 95 -4.28 20.60 21.39
C THR A 95 -5.22 19.69 20.60
N ALA A 96 -6.53 19.76 20.90
CA ALA A 96 -7.55 18.99 20.21
C ALA A 96 -8.62 19.95 19.67
N VAL A 97 -8.90 19.86 18.37
CA VAL A 97 -10.03 20.55 17.73
C VAL A 97 -11.15 19.54 17.56
N SER A 98 -12.27 19.78 18.24
CA SER A 98 -13.42 18.87 18.19
C SER A 98 -13.94 18.72 16.77
N LEU A 99 -14.53 17.56 16.46
CA LEU A 99 -15.11 17.28 15.14
C LEU A 99 -16.08 18.37 14.67
N ARG A 100 -16.93 18.84 15.60
CA ARG A 100 -17.91 19.90 15.34
C ARG A 100 -17.21 21.22 14.99
N ASP A 101 -16.20 21.59 15.76
CA ASP A 101 -15.52 22.88 15.58
C ASP A 101 -14.63 22.85 14.33
N TYR A 102 -14.02 21.71 14.00
CA TYR A 102 -13.27 21.50 12.75
C TYR A 102 -14.16 21.66 11.50
N VAL A 103 -15.37 21.10 11.54
CA VAL A 103 -16.35 21.23 10.45
C VAL A 103 -16.93 22.65 10.38
N ALA A 104 -17.24 23.26 11.53
CA ALA A 104 -17.85 24.58 11.61
C ALA A 104 -16.87 25.74 11.41
N ALA A 105 -15.56 25.50 11.50
CA ALA A 105 -14.53 26.52 11.41
C ALA A 105 -14.63 27.31 10.11
N ASP A 106 -14.66 28.64 10.27
CA ASP A 106 -14.46 29.59 9.20
C ASP A 106 -12.97 29.86 8.99
N SER A 107 -12.63 30.58 7.92
CA SER A 107 -11.24 30.90 7.56
C SER A 107 -10.52 31.81 8.56
N THR A 108 -11.15 32.19 9.68
CA THR A 108 -10.59 33.09 10.70
C THR A 108 -10.25 32.41 12.02
N THR A 109 -10.55 31.11 12.16
CA THR A 109 -10.41 30.38 13.43
C THR A 109 -8.98 29.86 13.65
N GLN A 110 -8.42 29.12 12.69
CA GLN A 110 -7.01 28.69 12.62
C GLN A 110 -6.63 28.47 11.14
N GLU A 111 -5.48 29.00 10.69
CA GLU A 111 -5.13 29.06 9.25
C GLU A 111 -4.98 27.67 8.58
N TRP A 112 -4.61 26.64 9.34
CA TRP A 112 -4.39 25.28 8.83
C TRP A 112 -5.71 24.50 8.58
N ILE A 113 -6.82 24.86 9.23
CA ILE A 113 -8.07 24.10 9.14
C ILE A 113 -8.64 24.07 7.72
N PRO A 114 -8.75 25.21 6.99
CA PRO A 114 -9.23 25.17 5.60
C PRO A 114 -8.40 24.28 4.68
N ALA A 115 -7.06 24.32 4.81
CA ALA A 115 -6.14 23.52 4.01
C ALA A 115 -6.33 22.03 4.27
N THR A 116 -6.19 21.61 5.53
CA THR A 116 -6.35 20.20 5.94
C THR A 116 -7.72 19.64 5.57
N ARG A 117 -8.79 20.45 5.70
CA ARG A 117 -10.16 20.01 5.39
C ARG A 117 -10.38 19.81 3.90
N SER A 118 -9.81 20.69 3.07
CA SER A 118 -9.92 20.59 1.60
C SER A 118 -9.11 19.43 1.03
N ALA A 119 -8.10 18.97 1.76
CA ALA A 119 -7.21 17.90 1.36
C ALA A 119 -7.62 16.51 1.89
N VAL A 120 -8.72 16.40 2.66
CA VAL A 120 -9.27 15.10 3.05
C VAL A 120 -9.71 14.35 1.78
N PRO A 121 -9.17 13.15 1.50
CA PRO A 121 -9.60 12.33 0.38
C PRO A 121 -11.11 12.05 0.43
N TYR A 122 -11.77 12.01 -0.73
CA TYR A 122 -13.23 11.85 -0.83
C TYR A 122 -13.75 10.54 -0.22
N TYR A 123 -12.89 9.52 -0.13
CA TYR A 123 -13.19 8.21 0.43
C TYR A 123 -12.93 8.13 1.95
N LEU A 124 -12.55 9.24 2.61
CA LEU A 124 -12.31 9.30 4.05
C LEU A 124 -13.33 10.20 4.76
N ALA A 125 -13.84 9.72 5.90
CA ALA A 125 -14.72 10.47 6.79
C ALA A 125 -14.10 10.59 8.18
N LEU A 126 -13.80 11.82 8.62
CA LEU A 126 -13.20 12.09 9.93
C LEU A 126 -14.07 11.57 11.09
N GLN A 127 -13.48 10.80 12.01
CA GLN A 127 -14.19 10.17 13.15
C GLN A 127 -13.70 10.62 14.53
N SER A 128 -12.52 11.25 14.63
CA SER A 128 -11.98 11.79 15.88
C SER A 128 -11.87 13.31 15.84
N PRO A 129 -11.61 13.98 16.99
CA PRO A 129 -10.98 15.29 16.96
C PRO A 129 -9.72 15.29 16.08
N VAL A 130 -9.36 16.45 15.55
CA VAL A 130 -8.04 16.65 14.94
C VAL A 130 -7.11 17.12 16.03
N TYR A 131 -6.08 16.34 16.30
CA TYR A 131 -5.09 16.62 17.32
C TYR A 131 -3.90 17.34 16.70
N SER A 132 -3.54 18.50 17.24
CA SER A 132 -2.40 19.29 16.76
C SER A 132 -1.22 19.13 17.71
N ILE A 133 -0.04 18.93 17.13
CA ILE A 133 1.24 18.76 17.80
C ILE A 133 2.13 19.94 17.41
N GLU A 134 2.38 20.83 18.37
CA GLU A 134 3.45 21.82 18.24
C GLU A 134 4.68 21.28 18.94
N ALA A 135 5.85 21.33 18.28
CA ALA A 135 7.09 20.82 18.83
C ALA A 135 8.22 21.85 18.82
N SER A 136 9.18 21.65 19.72
CA SER A 136 10.45 22.38 19.79
C SER A 136 11.60 21.39 19.93
N GLY A 137 12.78 21.75 19.43
CA GLY A 137 13.96 20.87 19.48
C GLY A 137 13.94 19.78 18.40
N ASP A 138 14.85 18.82 18.53
CA ASP A 138 15.02 17.72 17.57
C ASP A 138 14.02 16.59 17.84
N THR A 139 13.31 16.16 16.79
CA THR A 139 12.36 15.04 16.89
C THR A 139 13.11 13.74 17.22
N PRO A 140 12.65 12.94 18.20
CA PRO A 140 13.23 11.64 18.49
C PRO A 140 13.19 10.70 17.28
N GLU A 141 14.14 9.77 17.19
CA GLU A 141 14.17 8.75 16.12
C GLU A 141 12.94 7.83 16.15
N ALA A 142 12.20 7.80 17.27
CA ALA A 142 10.93 7.08 17.37
C ALA A 142 9.95 7.79 18.32
N LEU A 143 8.73 7.95 17.85
CA LEU A 143 7.55 8.44 18.56
C LEU A 143 6.47 7.36 18.54
N VAL A 144 5.66 7.29 19.60
CA VAL A 144 4.42 6.51 19.60
C VAL A 144 3.22 7.44 19.64
N TYR A 145 2.35 7.28 18.65
CA TYR A 145 1.06 7.95 18.57
C TYR A 145 0.01 6.97 19.06
N SER A 146 -0.71 7.35 20.11
CA SER A 146 -1.75 6.51 20.69
C SER A 146 -3.06 7.29 20.73
N ILE A 147 -4.03 6.89 19.92
CA ILE A 147 -5.30 7.60 19.73
C ILE A 147 -6.47 6.71 20.16
N HIS A 148 -7.38 7.25 20.95
CA HIS A 148 -8.55 6.50 21.43
C HIS A 148 -9.54 6.24 20.29
N ILE A 149 -10.01 5.00 20.18
CA ILE A 149 -11.05 4.63 19.22
C ILE A 149 -12.40 5.09 19.78
N PRO A 150 -13.14 5.98 19.06
CA PRO A 150 -14.45 6.43 19.52
C PRO A 150 -15.41 5.27 19.73
N GLY A 151 -16.12 5.24 20.88
CA GLY A 151 -17.03 4.14 21.21
C GLY A 151 -18.25 4.00 20.29
N ASN A 152 -18.53 5.02 19.48
CA ASN A 152 -19.59 5.05 18.46
C ASN A 152 -19.07 4.73 17.04
N ALA A 153 -17.81 4.30 16.89
CA ALA A 153 -17.26 3.90 15.61
C ALA A 153 -18.07 2.73 15.01
N PRO A 154 -18.57 2.83 13.76
CA PRO A 154 -19.44 1.81 13.19
C PRO A 154 -18.72 0.48 12.96
N ASP A 155 -17.45 0.53 12.57
CA ASP A 155 -16.57 -0.62 12.36
C ASP A 155 -15.12 -0.23 12.65
N ARG A 156 -14.42 -1.02 13.47
CA ARG A 156 -13.02 -0.78 13.83
C ARG A 156 -12.10 -1.04 12.64
N ASP A 157 -12.44 -1.98 11.78
CA ASP A 157 -11.64 -2.36 10.62
C ASP A 157 -11.62 -1.28 9.54
N LEU A 158 -12.58 -0.36 9.56
CA LEU A 158 -12.63 0.77 8.65
C LEU A 158 -11.94 2.02 9.20
N LEU A 159 -11.46 2.02 10.45
CA LEU A 159 -10.79 3.17 11.03
C LEU A 159 -9.29 3.15 10.80
N ASP A 160 -8.72 4.17 10.17
CA ASP A 160 -7.28 4.31 9.98
C ASP A 160 -6.76 5.61 10.59
N LEU A 161 -5.50 5.58 11.03
CA LEU A 161 -4.78 6.76 11.51
C LEU A 161 -4.16 7.49 10.32
N TYR A 162 -4.41 8.79 10.24
CA TYR A 162 -3.77 9.68 9.26
C TYR A 162 -3.04 10.82 9.97
N GLY A 163 -1.88 11.16 9.42
CA GLY A 163 -1.07 12.30 9.81
C GLY A 163 -1.01 13.32 8.67
N TRP A 164 -1.07 14.60 9.00
CA TRP A 164 -0.94 15.69 8.04
C TRP A 164 0.53 15.97 7.74
N GLN A 165 0.88 15.94 6.46
CA GLN A 165 2.21 16.29 5.96
C GLN A 165 2.18 17.67 5.31
N ASP A 166 2.98 18.59 5.86
CA ASP A 166 3.02 19.98 5.41
C ASP A 166 3.74 20.14 4.06
N GLU A 167 4.74 19.32 3.79
CA GLU A 167 5.52 19.41 2.54
C GLU A 167 4.67 19.05 1.32
N THR A 168 3.83 18.02 1.46
CA THR A 168 2.93 17.51 0.42
C THR A 168 1.53 18.12 0.49
N GLN A 169 1.21 18.83 1.57
CA GLN A 169 -0.13 19.36 1.86
C GLN A 169 -1.21 18.27 1.76
N SER A 170 -0.94 17.10 2.33
CA SER A 170 -1.82 15.93 2.25
C SER A 170 -1.90 15.14 3.56
N TRP A 171 -3.01 14.42 3.72
CA TRP A 171 -3.14 13.39 4.76
C TRP A 171 -2.47 12.10 4.32
N GLU A 172 -1.53 11.63 5.12
CA GLU A 172 -0.78 10.40 4.89
C GLU A 172 -1.25 9.31 5.85
N PHE A 173 -1.41 8.09 5.34
CA PHE A 173 -1.72 6.92 6.16
C PHE A 173 -0.55 6.62 7.10
N VAL A 174 -0.86 6.41 8.38
CA VAL A 174 0.12 6.02 9.40
C VAL A 174 -0.19 4.62 9.88
N ALA A 175 0.74 3.68 9.65
CA ALA A 175 0.61 2.29 10.06
C ALA A 175 0.42 2.18 11.59
N ALA A 176 -0.72 1.65 12.01
CA ALA A 176 -1.14 1.63 13.42
C ALA A 176 -1.85 0.32 13.77
N GLN A 177 -1.46 -0.28 14.90
CA GLN A 177 -2.05 -1.52 15.41
C GLN A 177 -3.12 -1.22 16.46
N VAL A 178 -4.13 -2.09 16.56
CA VAL A 178 -5.14 -1.97 17.60
C VAL A 178 -4.60 -2.54 18.90
N VAL A 179 -4.51 -1.70 19.93
CA VAL A 179 -4.15 -2.08 21.30
C VAL A 179 -5.32 -1.72 22.21
N GLU A 180 -6.04 -2.73 22.67
CA GLU A 180 -7.28 -2.58 23.46
C GLU A 180 -8.36 -1.72 22.76
N ASN A 181 -8.47 -0.44 23.12
CA ASN A 181 -9.38 0.54 22.53
C ASN A 181 -8.64 1.74 21.94
N ARG A 182 -7.39 1.55 21.52
CA ARG A 182 -6.55 2.58 20.90
C ARG A 182 -5.94 2.06 19.61
N LEU A 183 -5.69 2.97 18.68
CA LEU A 183 -4.79 2.73 17.56
C LEU A 183 -3.42 3.28 17.97
N GLU A 184 -2.39 2.44 17.89
CA GLU A 184 -1.02 2.79 18.24
C GLU A 184 -0.09 2.66 17.04
N ALA A 185 0.56 3.76 16.67
CA ALA A 185 1.57 3.81 15.63
C ALA A 185 2.93 4.14 16.24
N THR A 186 3.98 3.45 15.78
CA THR A 186 5.37 3.83 16.04
C THR A 186 5.94 4.42 14.76
N THR A 187 6.47 5.64 14.82
CA THR A 187 6.91 6.41 13.66
C THR A 187 8.13 7.28 14.00
N ASP A 188 9.01 7.52 13.04
CA ASP A 188 10.11 8.50 13.13
C ASP A 188 9.68 9.89 12.67
N THR A 189 8.47 10.00 12.10
CA THR A 189 7.94 11.22 11.50
C THR A 189 7.06 11.97 12.50
N LEU A 190 7.30 13.27 12.63
CA LEU A 190 6.46 14.18 13.40
C LEU A 190 5.37 14.80 12.49
N TYR A 191 4.14 14.36 12.68
CA TYR A 191 2.97 14.93 12.03
C TYR A 191 2.38 16.05 12.89
N GLN A 192 2.21 17.23 12.31
CA GLN A 192 1.67 18.39 13.03
C GLN A 192 0.18 18.24 13.35
N HIS A 193 -0.55 17.48 12.54
CA HIS A 193 -1.95 17.14 12.81
C HIS A 193 -2.17 15.65 12.62
N VAL A 194 -2.93 15.03 13.50
CA VAL A 194 -3.29 13.60 13.41
C VAL A 194 -4.76 13.38 13.73
N ALA A 195 -5.38 12.43 13.05
CA ALA A 195 -6.77 12.06 13.30
C ALA A 195 -7.11 10.65 12.81
N LEU A 196 -8.23 10.12 13.30
CA LEU A 196 -8.84 8.90 12.77
C LEU A 196 -9.85 9.22 11.69
N PHE A 197 -9.78 8.48 10.60
CA PHE A 197 -10.73 8.52 9.52
C PHE A 197 -11.37 7.15 9.32
N GLN A 198 -12.66 7.13 9.01
CA GLN A 198 -13.34 5.96 8.49
C GLN A 198 -13.15 5.92 6.97
N ALA A 199 -12.61 4.82 6.50
CA ALA A 199 -12.48 4.48 5.10
C ALA A 199 -13.83 4.06 4.49
N ALA A 200 -14.08 4.54 3.27
CA ALA A 200 -15.12 4.04 2.39
C ALA A 200 -14.49 3.26 1.21
N PRO A 201 -15.18 2.24 0.67
CA PRO A 201 -14.77 1.58 -0.57
C PRO A 201 -14.65 2.57 -1.74
N ASP A 202 -13.67 2.32 -2.62
CA ASP A 202 -13.45 3.09 -3.85
C ASP A 202 -13.62 2.19 -5.09
N THR A 203 -13.46 2.75 -6.28
CA THR A 203 -13.48 1.98 -7.54
C THR A 203 -12.34 0.95 -7.52
N PRO A 204 -12.65 -0.36 -7.56
CA PRO A 204 -11.61 -1.37 -7.44
C PRO A 204 -10.76 -1.45 -8.72
N ARG A 205 -9.47 -1.67 -8.53
CA ARG A 205 -8.52 -1.96 -9.60
C ARG A 205 -8.57 -3.45 -9.95
N VAL A 206 -8.43 -3.75 -11.24
CA VAL A 206 -8.24 -5.11 -11.76
C VAL A 206 -6.92 -5.13 -12.51
N VAL A 207 -5.93 -5.80 -11.94
CA VAL A 207 -4.62 -6.00 -12.57
C VAL A 207 -4.62 -7.31 -13.32
N VAL A 208 -4.25 -7.29 -14.59
CA VAL A 208 -4.08 -8.50 -15.40
C VAL A 208 -2.63 -8.59 -15.86
N SER A 209 -1.87 -9.52 -15.28
CA SER A 209 -0.52 -9.85 -15.74
C SER A 209 -0.54 -11.06 -16.67
N TYR A 210 0.40 -11.10 -17.61
CA TYR A 210 0.49 -12.17 -18.60
C TYR A 210 1.90 -12.32 -19.15
N ASP A 211 2.23 -13.53 -19.60
CA ASP A 211 3.58 -13.91 -20.00
C ASP A 211 3.85 -13.72 -21.50
N VAL A 212 5.12 -13.76 -21.92
CA VAL A 212 5.56 -13.55 -23.31
C VAL A 212 5.04 -14.59 -24.30
N THR A 213 4.54 -15.71 -23.77
CA THR A 213 3.87 -16.76 -24.55
C THR A 213 2.42 -16.44 -24.86
N GLN A 214 1.85 -15.40 -24.24
CA GLN A 214 0.46 -14.98 -24.38
C GLN A 214 0.36 -13.66 -25.14
N VAL A 215 -0.81 -13.42 -25.74
CA VAL A 215 -1.15 -12.14 -26.38
C VAL A 215 -2.38 -11.59 -25.68
N LEU A 216 -2.35 -10.33 -25.26
CA LEU A 216 -3.52 -9.69 -24.63
C LEU A 216 -4.74 -9.80 -25.54
N ASN A 217 -5.79 -10.46 -25.04
CA ASN A 217 -7.06 -10.62 -25.75
C ASN A 217 -8.06 -9.52 -25.31
N ALA A 218 -9.12 -9.32 -26.13
CA ALA A 218 -10.09 -8.26 -25.90
C ALA A 218 -10.87 -8.41 -24.58
N ASN A 219 -11.19 -9.63 -24.17
CA ASN A 219 -11.95 -9.88 -22.93
C ASN A 219 -11.12 -9.49 -21.69
N ALA A 220 -9.86 -9.91 -21.65
CA ALA A 220 -8.93 -9.53 -20.59
C ALA A 220 -8.67 -8.02 -20.58
N ALA A 221 -8.50 -7.40 -21.75
CA ALA A 221 -8.32 -5.95 -21.88
C ALA A 221 -9.53 -5.14 -21.39
N ASN A 222 -10.75 -5.62 -21.63
CA ASN A 222 -11.98 -4.95 -21.16
C ASN A 222 -12.19 -5.08 -19.65
N ALA A 223 -11.79 -6.22 -19.08
CA ALA A 223 -11.86 -6.49 -17.65
C ALA A 223 -10.79 -5.75 -16.83
N ALA A 224 -9.63 -5.45 -17.43
CA ALA A 224 -8.52 -4.82 -16.74
C ALA A 224 -8.71 -3.30 -16.52
N THR A 225 -8.25 -2.80 -15.38
CA THR A 225 -7.89 -1.38 -15.21
C THR A 225 -6.40 -1.17 -15.48
N ILE A 226 -5.59 -2.21 -15.23
CA ILE A 226 -4.14 -2.22 -15.42
C ILE A 226 -3.75 -3.52 -16.11
N VAL A 227 -2.96 -3.42 -17.17
CA VAL A 227 -2.33 -4.58 -17.81
C VAL A 227 -0.84 -4.60 -17.51
N ALA A 228 -0.33 -5.75 -17.11
CA ALA A 228 1.04 -5.95 -16.67
C ALA A 228 1.74 -7.00 -17.55
N PRO A 229 2.18 -6.64 -18.78
CA PRO A 229 2.93 -7.56 -19.62
C PRO A 229 4.26 -7.94 -18.96
N ALA A 230 4.54 -9.23 -18.86
CA ALA A 230 5.81 -9.76 -18.35
C ALA A 230 6.85 -9.89 -19.47
N GLY A 231 8.03 -10.38 -19.11
CA GLY A 231 9.14 -10.66 -20.04
C GLY A 231 10.40 -9.83 -19.79
N LEU A 232 10.40 -8.99 -18.75
CA LEU A 232 11.57 -8.25 -18.28
C LEU A 232 12.17 -8.91 -17.04
N GLN A 233 13.50 -9.01 -17.01
CA GLN A 233 14.25 -9.64 -15.91
C GLN A 233 15.50 -8.85 -15.54
N PRO A 234 15.90 -8.83 -14.26
CA PRO A 234 17.15 -8.21 -13.83
C PRO A 234 18.37 -9.04 -14.25
N THR A 235 19.52 -8.39 -14.37
CA THR A 235 20.83 -9.03 -14.57
C THR A 235 21.75 -8.75 -13.38
N LEU A 236 22.80 -9.57 -13.21
CA LEU A 236 23.76 -9.42 -12.11
C LEU A 236 24.45 -8.05 -12.03
N ASP A 237 24.53 -7.31 -13.14
CA ASP A 237 25.05 -5.94 -13.20
C ASP A 237 23.96 -4.86 -12.97
N GLY A 238 22.78 -5.24 -12.48
CA GLY A 238 21.69 -4.33 -12.12
C GLY A 238 20.88 -3.78 -13.29
N LYS A 239 21.09 -4.28 -14.52
CA LYS A 239 20.28 -3.88 -15.69
C LYS A 239 19.00 -4.71 -15.78
N VAL A 240 18.12 -4.30 -16.69
CA VAL A 240 16.90 -5.01 -17.06
C VAL A 240 17.00 -5.43 -18.52
N ILE A 241 16.75 -6.70 -18.81
CA ILE A 241 16.77 -7.28 -20.15
C ILE A 241 15.44 -7.97 -20.47
N GLY A 242 15.26 -8.35 -21.73
CA GLY A 242 14.11 -9.12 -22.19
C GLY A 242 13.23 -8.33 -23.15
N SER A 243 12.01 -8.81 -23.35
CA SER A 243 11.02 -8.20 -24.25
C SER A 243 9.64 -8.49 -23.71
N LEU A 244 8.77 -7.49 -23.79
CA LEU A 244 7.43 -7.58 -23.22
C LEU A 244 6.52 -8.50 -24.02
N ALA A 245 5.60 -9.14 -23.30
CA ALA A 245 4.47 -9.83 -23.88
C ALA A 245 3.64 -8.88 -24.78
N PRO A 246 3.20 -9.34 -25.96
CA PRO A 246 2.52 -8.49 -26.95
C PRO A 246 1.02 -8.30 -26.66
N GLY A 247 0.42 -7.31 -27.35
CA GLY A 247 -1.03 -7.14 -27.45
C GLY A 247 -1.61 -5.95 -26.68
N PHE A 248 -0.81 -5.29 -25.84
CA PHE A 248 -1.21 -4.04 -25.20
C PHE A 248 -1.05 -2.82 -26.13
N ASP A 249 -1.79 -1.76 -25.84
CA ASP A 249 -1.68 -0.43 -26.45
C ASP A 249 -1.59 0.61 -25.33
N THR A 250 -0.54 1.43 -25.33
CA THR A 250 -0.30 2.49 -24.34
C THR A 250 -1.30 3.66 -24.45
N ASN A 251 -2.18 3.66 -25.46
CA ASN A 251 -3.25 4.65 -25.62
C ASN A 251 -4.64 4.07 -25.33
N ALA A 252 -4.73 2.84 -24.83
CA ALA A 252 -5.99 2.21 -24.45
C ALA A 252 -6.55 2.80 -23.14
N GLY A 253 -7.76 2.37 -22.76
CA GLY A 253 -8.44 2.82 -21.53
C GLY A 253 -7.95 2.18 -20.23
N TYR A 254 -6.89 1.36 -20.29
CA TYR A 254 -6.21 0.76 -19.14
C TYR A 254 -4.81 1.35 -19.00
N LEU A 255 -4.23 1.24 -17.81
CA LEU A 255 -2.82 1.58 -17.59
C LEU A 255 -1.92 0.41 -18.02
N VAL A 256 -0.78 0.72 -18.63
CA VAL A 256 0.25 -0.26 -18.99
C VAL A 256 1.38 -0.17 -17.96
N MET A 257 1.50 -1.21 -17.13
CA MET A 257 2.52 -1.31 -16.08
C MET A 257 3.30 -2.61 -16.20
N PRO A 258 4.36 -2.68 -17.03
CA PRO A 258 5.13 -3.91 -17.20
C PRO A 258 5.65 -4.49 -15.88
N ILE A 259 5.71 -5.81 -15.80
CA ILE A 259 6.16 -6.52 -14.61
C ILE A 259 7.58 -7.07 -14.81
N ILE A 260 8.47 -6.73 -13.86
CA ILE A 260 9.86 -7.19 -13.84
C ILE A 260 9.97 -8.31 -12.81
N ARG A 261 10.44 -9.48 -13.27
CA ARG A 261 10.47 -10.73 -12.49
C ARG A 261 11.87 -11.29 -12.39
N ASP A 262 12.14 -11.99 -11.29
CA ASP A 262 13.35 -12.81 -11.14
C ASP A 262 13.16 -14.23 -11.68
N PHE A 263 12.13 -14.48 -12.48
CA PHE A 263 11.83 -15.80 -13.04
C PHE A 263 11.15 -15.68 -14.41
N SER A 264 11.24 -16.75 -15.19
CA SER A 264 10.42 -16.98 -16.40
C SER A 264 9.41 -18.12 -16.19
N ASP A 265 9.73 -19.06 -15.30
CA ASP A 265 8.81 -20.05 -14.75
C ASP A 265 8.71 -19.80 -13.23
N PRO A 266 7.54 -19.53 -12.66
CA PRO A 266 7.38 -19.29 -11.23
C PRO A 266 7.83 -20.48 -10.35
N ARG A 267 8.04 -21.67 -10.93
CA ARG A 267 8.60 -22.85 -10.25
C ARG A 267 10.13 -22.83 -10.14
N ALA A 268 10.81 -21.91 -10.84
CA ALA A 268 12.26 -21.82 -10.91
C ALA A 268 12.72 -20.35 -10.81
N LEU A 269 12.94 -19.89 -9.58
CA LEU A 269 13.32 -18.51 -9.27
C LEU A 269 14.84 -18.27 -9.41
N ASP A 270 15.24 -17.14 -10.00
CA ASP A 270 16.62 -16.62 -9.98
C ASP A 270 16.85 -15.67 -8.79
N THR A 271 16.70 -16.25 -7.60
CA THR A 271 16.90 -15.52 -6.34
C THR A 271 18.34 -15.01 -6.19
N GLN A 272 19.33 -15.65 -6.83
CA GLN A 272 20.73 -15.25 -6.74
C GLN A 272 20.96 -13.86 -7.31
N THR A 273 20.40 -13.58 -8.50
CA THR A 273 20.57 -12.29 -9.15
C THR A 273 20.01 -11.16 -8.30
N VAL A 274 18.77 -11.28 -7.85
CA VAL A 274 18.14 -10.21 -7.06
C VAL A 274 18.80 -10.05 -5.70
N ASN A 275 19.13 -11.13 -4.97
CA ASN A 275 19.84 -11.01 -3.70
C ASN A 275 21.20 -10.33 -3.86
N SER A 276 21.90 -10.54 -4.99
CA SER A 276 23.19 -9.89 -5.27
C SER A 276 23.04 -8.38 -5.52
N ILE A 277 21.99 -7.97 -6.23
CA ILE A 277 21.64 -6.56 -6.44
C ILE A 277 21.29 -5.91 -5.11
N LEU A 278 20.36 -6.51 -4.35
CA LEU A 278 19.87 -5.98 -3.07
C LEU A 278 20.98 -5.85 -2.02
N GLY A 279 21.89 -6.83 -1.96
CA GLY A 279 23.01 -6.83 -1.03
C GLY A 279 24.07 -5.75 -1.30
N ASN A 280 24.02 -5.05 -2.45
CA ASN A 280 24.99 -4.03 -2.82
C ASN A 280 24.33 -2.67 -3.03
N ARG A 281 24.64 -1.69 -2.17
CA ARG A 281 24.07 -0.34 -2.22
C ARG A 281 24.18 0.34 -3.60
N THR A 282 25.32 0.21 -4.26
CA THR A 282 25.52 0.82 -5.58
C THR A 282 24.63 0.15 -6.62
N LEU A 283 24.62 -1.19 -6.67
CA LEU A 283 23.77 -1.93 -7.61
C LEU A 283 22.29 -1.66 -7.36
N ARG A 284 21.82 -1.55 -6.11
CA ARG A 284 20.43 -1.17 -5.81
C ARG A 284 20.05 0.16 -6.44
N THR A 285 20.85 1.20 -6.22
CA THR A 285 20.57 2.54 -6.74
C THR A 285 20.64 2.58 -8.26
N GLU A 286 21.62 1.90 -8.87
CA GLU A 286 21.72 1.79 -10.33
C GLU A 286 20.54 1.02 -10.92
N HIS A 287 20.09 -0.05 -10.25
CA HIS A 287 18.95 -0.84 -10.67
C HIS A 287 17.63 -0.05 -10.59
N ALA A 288 17.40 0.68 -9.50
CA ALA A 288 16.24 1.57 -9.35
C ALA A 288 16.22 2.64 -10.46
N ALA A 289 17.38 3.24 -10.77
CA ALA A 289 17.51 4.20 -11.86
C ALA A 289 17.24 3.57 -13.24
N ALA A 290 17.73 2.35 -13.48
CA ALA A 290 17.51 1.64 -14.73
C ALA A 290 16.03 1.32 -14.95
N ILE A 291 15.32 0.91 -13.90
CA ILE A 291 13.87 0.62 -13.96
C ILE A 291 13.07 1.89 -14.24
N SER A 292 13.31 2.97 -13.49
CA SER A 292 12.59 4.22 -13.70
C SER A 292 12.82 4.80 -15.10
N GLN A 293 14.05 4.67 -15.61
CA GLN A 293 14.36 5.10 -16.98
C GLN A 293 13.67 4.23 -18.03
N LEU A 294 13.62 2.90 -17.83
CA LEU A 294 12.90 1.98 -18.70
C LEU A 294 11.42 2.35 -18.76
N ALA A 295 10.80 2.62 -17.62
CA ALA A 295 9.39 3.00 -17.52
C ALA A 295 9.10 4.28 -18.33
N SER A 296 9.90 5.32 -18.09
CA SER A 296 9.75 6.62 -18.76
C SER A 296 9.99 6.55 -20.27
N VAL A 297 11.06 5.88 -20.71
CA VAL A 297 11.39 5.77 -22.15
C VAL A 297 10.39 4.89 -22.89
N GLY A 298 9.87 3.85 -22.22
CA GLY A 298 8.85 2.97 -22.77
C GLY A 298 7.48 3.62 -22.93
N GLY A 299 7.26 4.80 -22.32
CA GLY A 299 5.95 5.45 -22.30
C GLY A 299 4.90 4.66 -21.52
N TYR A 300 5.34 3.93 -20.49
CA TYR A 300 4.46 3.16 -19.62
C TYR A 300 3.91 4.05 -18.49
N ASP A 301 2.79 3.66 -17.92
CA ASP A 301 2.16 4.35 -16.79
C ASP A 301 2.83 4.00 -15.45
N GLY A 302 3.64 2.94 -15.43
CA GLY A 302 4.33 2.46 -14.24
C GLY A 302 5.04 1.13 -14.45
N ILE A 303 5.47 0.50 -13.35
CA ILE A 303 6.11 -0.82 -13.35
C ILE A 303 5.64 -1.62 -12.12
N PHE A 304 5.53 -2.94 -12.27
CA PHE A 304 5.49 -3.88 -11.15
C PHE A 304 6.85 -4.52 -10.89
N ILE A 305 7.23 -4.64 -9.61
CA ILE A 305 8.35 -5.47 -9.15
C ILE A 305 7.80 -6.75 -8.54
N ASP A 306 8.22 -7.89 -9.09
CA ASP A 306 7.79 -9.22 -8.65
C ASP A 306 9.03 -10.10 -8.43
N TYR A 307 9.73 -9.80 -7.34
CA TYR A 307 10.95 -10.51 -6.93
C TYR A 307 10.61 -11.48 -5.80
N ARG A 308 10.66 -12.77 -6.10
CA ARG A 308 10.20 -13.85 -5.21
C ARG A 308 11.38 -14.55 -4.54
N GLY A 309 11.13 -15.24 -3.42
CA GLY A 309 12.15 -16.06 -2.77
C GLY A 309 13.36 -15.29 -2.23
N LEU A 310 13.17 -14.01 -1.87
CA LEU A 310 14.23 -13.19 -1.28
C LEU A 310 14.67 -13.76 0.09
N SER A 311 15.97 -13.67 0.38
CA SER A 311 16.47 -14.02 1.72
C SER A 311 15.96 -13.02 2.75
N THR A 312 15.65 -13.49 3.97
CA THR A 312 15.22 -12.63 5.09
C THR A 312 16.27 -11.55 5.41
N ASP A 313 17.55 -11.81 5.15
CA ASP A 313 18.63 -10.84 5.34
C ASP A 313 18.53 -9.63 4.38
N GLN A 314 17.74 -9.74 3.31
CA GLN A 314 17.49 -8.64 2.38
C GLN A 314 16.29 -7.77 2.76
N ARG A 315 15.62 -8.03 3.89
CA ARG A 315 14.39 -7.32 4.28
C ARG A 315 14.54 -5.79 4.22
N ASP A 316 15.56 -5.26 4.90
CA ASP A 316 15.79 -3.81 4.94
C ASP A 316 16.30 -3.28 3.59
N ASN A 317 17.13 -4.06 2.89
CA ASN A 317 17.66 -3.68 1.58
C ASN A 317 16.57 -3.61 0.50
N PHE A 318 15.57 -4.50 0.57
CA PHE A 318 14.42 -4.48 -0.33
C PHE A 318 13.52 -3.28 -0.04
N GLY A 319 13.23 -2.99 1.24
CA GLY A 319 12.52 -1.77 1.63
C GLY A 319 13.21 -0.50 1.15
N LEU A 320 14.54 -0.40 1.31
CA LEU A 320 15.33 0.73 0.80
C LEU A 320 15.32 0.82 -0.74
N PHE A 321 15.31 -0.31 -1.44
CA PHE A 321 15.20 -0.34 -2.90
C PHE A 321 13.83 0.17 -3.36
N ILE A 322 12.74 -0.32 -2.76
CA ILE A 322 11.38 0.14 -3.10
C ILE A 322 11.19 1.61 -2.78
N LYS A 323 11.75 2.13 -1.68
CA LYS A 323 11.72 3.56 -1.37
C LYS A 323 12.46 4.43 -2.39
N ASP A 324 13.69 4.05 -2.78
CA ASP A 324 14.48 4.77 -3.82
C ASP A 324 13.78 4.72 -5.18
N LEU A 325 13.26 3.55 -5.56
CA LEU A 325 12.50 3.40 -6.81
C LEU A 325 11.20 4.23 -6.80
N GLY A 326 10.41 4.15 -5.72
CA GLY A 326 9.18 4.92 -5.55
C GLY A 326 9.40 6.41 -5.74
N GLN A 327 10.37 7.00 -5.03
CA GLN A 327 10.70 8.42 -5.16
C GLN A 327 11.07 8.83 -6.60
N ARG A 328 11.77 7.96 -7.33
CA ARG A 328 12.11 8.21 -8.75
C ARG A 328 10.88 8.14 -9.64
N MET A 329 10.00 7.17 -9.41
CA MET A 329 8.75 7.01 -10.15
C MET A 329 7.82 8.20 -9.90
N ASP A 330 7.67 8.64 -8.64
CA ASP A 330 6.91 9.84 -8.27
C ASP A 330 7.42 11.10 -8.98
N THR A 331 8.75 11.29 -9.01
CA THR A 331 9.39 12.42 -9.71
C THR A 331 9.05 12.44 -11.21
N LEU A 332 8.82 11.26 -11.79
CA LEU A 332 8.46 11.07 -13.19
C LEU A 332 6.94 11.03 -13.42
N GLY A 333 6.13 11.06 -12.36
CA GLY A 333 4.67 10.90 -12.43
C GLY A 333 4.23 9.49 -12.83
N LEU A 334 5.02 8.47 -12.50
CA LEU A 334 4.79 7.06 -12.83
C LEU A 334 4.41 6.26 -11.59
N LEU A 335 3.65 5.19 -11.79
CA LEU A 335 3.19 4.31 -10.71
C LEU A 335 4.19 3.18 -10.40
N LEU A 336 4.30 2.79 -9.14
CA LEU A 336 5.03 1.61 -8.68
C LEU A 336 4.11 0.58 -8.04
N GLY A 337 4.05 -0.61 -8.63
CA GLY A 337 3.46 -1.80 -8.04
C GLY A 337 4.51 -2.75 -7.48
N VAL A 338 4.19 -3.45 -6.39
CA VAL A 338 5.07 -4.49 -5.81
C VAL A 338 4.25 -5.73 -5.51
N VAL A 339 4.72 -6.90 -5.93
CA VAL A 339 4.13 -8.19 -5.61
C VAL A 339 4.82 -8.76 -4.37
N VAL A 340 4.03 -9.21 -3.39
CA VAL A 340 4.51 -9.82 -2.15
C VAL A 340 3.76 -11.12 -1.87
N PRO A 341 4.38 -12.11 -1.19
CA PRO A 341 3.65 -13.28 -0.72
C PRO A 341 2.64 -12.87 0.38
N ALA A 342 1.58 -13.66 0.55
CA ALA A 342 0.71 -13.56 1.72
C ALA A 342 1.50 -13.69 3.04
N ALA A 343 1.07 -12.97 4.07
CA ALA A 343 1.70 -13.07 5.38
C ALA A 343 1.34 -14.41 6.04
N GLU A 344 2.31 -15.02 6.70
CA GLU A 344 2.12 -16.28 7.43
C GLU A 344 1.84 -16.00 8.91
N ASN A 345 0.90 -16.72 9.51
CA ASN A 345 0.69 -16.65 10.95
C ASN A 345 1.49 -17.76 11.65
N VAL A 346 2.48 -17.38 12.45
CA VAL A 346 3.30 -18.31 13.24
C VAL A 346 3.12 -17.96 14.71
N ASP A 347 2.50 -18.86 15.47
CA ASP A 347 2.22 -18.69 16.92
C ASP A 347 1.51 -17.37 17.27
N GLY A 348 0.57 -16.94 16.42
CA GLY A 348 -0.22 -15.72 16.60
C GLY A 348 0.48 -14.44 16.11
N VAL A 349 1.67 -14.55 15.52
CA VAL A 349 2.43 -13.42 14.96
C VAL A 349 2.43 -13.51 13.44
N TRP A 350 2.01 -12.43 12.79
CA TRP A 350 2.10 -12.29 11.33
C TRP A 350 3.54 -12.04 10.90
N GLN A 351 4.01 -12.85 9.94
CA GLN A 351 5.35 -12.81 9.38
C GLN A 351 5.29 -12.60 7.88
N THR A 352 6.15 -11.72 7.37
CA THR A 352 6.24 -11.39 5.93
C THR A 352 7.61 -11.73 5.34
N GLY A 353 8.45 -12.46 6.08
CA GLY A 353 9.79 -12.84 5.65
C GLY A 353 10.65 -11.63 5.25
N ALA A 354 11.15 -11.64 4.02
CA ALA A 354 12.00 -10.60 3.45
C ALA A 354 11.23 -9.34 3.00
N TYR A 355 9.90 -9.29 3.17
CA TYR A 355 9.07 -8.23 2.63
C TYR A 355 8.58 -7.33 3.77
N ASP A 356 9.23 -6.19 3.98
CA ASP A 356 8.73 -5.20 4.93
C ASP A 356 7.50 -4.49 4.37
N TRP A 357 6.31 -4.96 4.74
CA TRP A 357 5.06 -4.42 4.21
C TRP A 357 4.87 -2.93 4.53
N ARG A 358 5.32 -2.44 5.68
CA ARG A 358 5.25 -0.99 5.98
C ARG A 358 6.16 -0.19 5.07
N ALA A 359 7.42 -0.60 4.95
CA ALA A 359 8.38 0.10 4.10
C ALA A 359 8.00 0.03 2.61
N ILE A 360 7.48 -1.12 2.16
CA ILE A 360 6.98 -1.31 0.79
C ILE A 360 5.74 -0.42 0.57
N GLY A 361 4.77 -0.43 1.48
CA GLY A 361 3.55 0.37 1.39
C GLY A 361 3.79 1.89 1.41
N GLN A 362 4.90 2.34 2.01
CA GLN A 362 5.34 3.73 1.93
C GLN A 362 5.88 4.10 0.54
N GLY A 363 6.65 3.20 -0.10
CA GLY A 363 7.29 3.48 -1.39
C GLY A 363 6.48 3.11 -2.64
N ALA A 364 5.48 2.23 -2.52
CA ALA A 364 4.68 1.75 -3.65
C ALA A 364 3.30 2.41 -3.71
N ASP A 365 2.73 2.53 -4.91
CA ASP A 365 1.33 2.90 -5.14
C ASP A 365 0.38 1.72 -5.03
N MET A 366 0.91 0.52 -5.26
CA MET A 366 0.17 -0.73 -5.23
C MET A 366 0.99 -1.85 -4.62
N VAL A 367 0.36 -2.65 -3.78
CA VAL A 367 0.91 -3.88 -3.21
C VAL A 367 -0.02 -5.03 -3.53
N GLN A 368 0.39 -5.87 -4.46
CA GLN A 368 -0.31 -7.11 -4.80
C GLN A 368 0.11 -8.20 -3.82
N ILE A 369 -0.82 -8.68 -3.02
CA ILE A 369 -0.60 -9.82 -2.12
C ILE A 369 -1.00 -11.08 -2.86
N ASN A 370 -0.02 -11.94 -3.19
CA ASN A 370 -0.30 -13.22 -3.83
C ASN A 370 -0.88 -14.20 -2.81
N MET A 371 -2.16 -14.52 -2.98
CA MET A 371 -2.91 -15.39 -2.10
C MET A 371 -2.62 -16.87 -2.39
N GLY A 372 -2.83 -17.71 -1.37
CA GLY A 372 -2.76 -19.15 -1.53
C GLY A 372 -3.88 -19.71 -2.42
N LEU A 373 -3.65 -20.92 -2.94
CA LEU A 373 -4.60 -21.60 -3.81
C LEU A 373 -5.68 -22.37 -3.05
N ASP A 374 -5.52 -22.62 -1.76
CA ASP A 374 -6.48 -23.40 -0.97
C ASP A 374 -7.80 -22.63 -0.79
N PRO A 375 -8.92 -23.08 -1.40
CA PRO A 375 -10.21 -22.40 -1.30
C PRO A 375 -10.77 -22.36 0.12
N GLU A 376 -10.42 -23.33 0.98
CA GLU A 376 -10.95 -23.42 2.34
C GLU A 376 -10.45 -22.27 3.22
N THR A 377 -9.29 -21.68 2.89
CA THR A 377 -8.74 -20.52 3.60
C THR A 377 -9.58 -19.24 3.49
N TYR A 378 -10.52 -19.20 2.54
CA TYR A 378 -11.45 -18.09 2.31
C TYR A 378 -12.76 -18.22 3.10
N ALA A 379 -12.88 -19.21 3.99
CA ALA A 379 -14.03 -19.30 4.88
C ALA A 379 -14.23 -17.97 5.64
N PRO A 380 -15.49 -17.52 5.86
CA PRO A 380 -15.75 -16.26 6.53
C PRO A 380 -15.58 -16.41 8.04
N GLY A 381 -15.09 -15.34 8.69
CA GLY A 381 -15.03 -15.22 10.14
C GLY A 381 -13.74 -14.54 10.61
N ASP A 382 -13.86 -13.79 11.72
CA ASP A 382 -12.78 -12.93 12.24
C ASP A 382 -11.44 -13.65 12.49
N THR A 383 -11.47 -14.97 12.75
CA THR A 383 -10.28 -15.80 13.03
C THR A 383 -9.86 -16.66 11.84
N GLN A 384 -10.56 -16.59 10.71
CA GLN A 384 -10.21 -17.33 9.51
C GLN A 384 -8.96 -16.71 8.88
N LEU A 385 -8.09 -17.55 8.33
CA LEU A 385 -6.72 -17.18 8.00
C LEU A 385 -6.65 -15.96 7.08
N VAL A 386 -7.41 -15.94 5.98
CA VAL A 386 -7.42 -14.83 5.02
C VAL A 386 -8.00 -13.57 5.66
N GLU A 387 -9.14 -13.65 6.32
CA GLU A 387 -9.79 -12.49 6.92
C GLU A 387 -8.93 -11.86 8.03
N ALA A 388 -8.37 -12.68 8.91
CA ALA A 388 -7.47 -12.25 9.97
C ALA A 388 -6.18 -11.65 9.40
N MET A 389 -5.65 -12.19 8.31
CA MET A 389 -4.51 -11.62 7.60
C MET A 389 -4.87 -10.24 7.05
N LEU A 390 -5.97 -10.10 6.31
CA LEU A 390 -6.39 -8.82 5.71
C LEU A 390 -6.62 -7.74 6.76
N ARG A 391 -7.22 -8.09 7.90
CA ARG A 391 -7.41 -7.19 9.03
C ARG A 391 -6.11 -6.68 9.62
N TRP A 392 -5.07 -7.52 9.63
CA TRP A 392 -3.72 -7.11 9.98
C TRP A 392 -3.06 -6.30 8.84
N SER A 393 -3.23 -6.70 7.58
CA SER A 393 -2.65 -6.05 6.39
C SER A 393 -2.99 -4.57 6.30
N ILE A 394 -4.26 -4.21 6.53
CA ILE A 394 -4.73 -2.81 6.48
C ILE A 394 -4.12 -1.92 7.59
N ARG A 395 -3.40 -2.52 8.55
CA ARG A 395 -2.64 -1.81 9.60
C ARG A 395 -1.19 -1.58 9.23
N GLU A 396 -0.72 -2.28 8.21
CA GLU A 396 0.66 -2.24 7.74
C GLU A 396 0.77 -1.43 6.44
N ILE A 397 -0.23 -1.53 5.56
CA ILE A 397 -0.30 -0.86 4.26
C ILE A 397 -1.65 -0.13 4.17
N SER A 398 -1.66 1.06 3.57
CA SER A 398 -2.91 1.74 3.21
C SER A 398 -3.78 0.80 2.35
N ARG A 399 -5.00 0.52 2.82
CA ARG A 399 -5.94 -0.43 2.18
C ARG A 399 -6.14 -0.17 0.68
N TYR A 400 -6.13 1.09 0.27
CA TYR A 400 -6.33 1.53 -1.12
C TYR A 400 -5.19 1.13 -2.06
N LYS A 401 -4.02 0.79 -1.50
CA LYS A 401 -2.87 0.28 -2.24
C LYS A 401 -2.92 -1.25 -2.39
N ILE A 402 -3.71 -1.96 -1.58
CA ILE A 402 -3.71 -3.43 -1.55
C ILE A 402 -4.56 -3.99 -2.71
N THR A 403 -3.97 -4.88 -3.51
CA THR A 403 -4.71 -5.76 -4.42
C THR A 403 -4.52 -7.22 -4.05
N LEU A 404 -5.58 -8.04 -4.14
CA LEU A 404 -5.50 -9.47 -3.88
C LEU A 404 -5.15 -10.24 -5.17
N GLY A 405 -3.98 -10.87 -5.19
CA GLY A 405 -3.58 -11.80 -6.24
C GLY A 405 -4.34 -13.11 -6.12
N LEU A 406 -5.29 -13.34 -7.03
CA LEU A 406 -6.16 -14.49 -7.08
C LEU A 406 -5.91 -15.30 -8.37
N THR A 407 -6.31 -16.56 -8.37
CA THR A 407 -6.36 -17.40 -9.58
C THR A 407 -7.76 -17.37 -10.18
N ALA A 408 -7.84 -17.19 -11.50
CA ALA A 408 -9.06 -17.36 -12.28
C ALA A 408 -9.28 -18.81 -12.73
N GLN A 409 -8.23 -19.65 -12.68
CA GLN A 409 -8.30 -21.06 -13.02
C GLN A 409 -8.94 -21.90 -11.91
N SER A 410 -9.42 -23.09 -12.28
CA SER A 410 -9.81 -24.10 -11.31
C SER A 410 -8.59 -24.60 -10.54
N ILE A 411 -8.82 -25.25 -9.39
CA ILE A 411 -7.75 -25.70 -8.49
C ILE A 411 -7.87 -27.20 -8.31
N ARG A 412 -6.78 -27.93 -8.57
CA ARG A 412 -6.62 -29.34 -8.25
C ARG A 412 -5.98 -29.47 -6.88
N GLU A 413 -6.66 -30.19 -5.99
CA GLU A 413 -6.15 -30.68 -4.73
C GLU A 413 -5.80 -32.17 -4.87
N PHE A 414 -4.55 -32.51 -4.59
CA PHE A 414 -4.05 -33.88 -4.65
C PHE A 414 -3.01 -34.10 -3.55
N GLU A 415 -3.23 -35.10 -2.68
CA GLU A 415 -2.36 -35.42 -1.54
C GLU A 415 -2.03 -34.20 -0.65
N GLY A 416 -3.02 -33.30 -0.47
CA GLY A 416 -2.88 -32.06 0.32
C GLY A 416 -2.12 -30.93 -0.38
N ALA A 417 -1.69 -31.12 -1.63
CA ALA A 417 -1.09 -30.07 -2.44
C ALA A 417 -2.13 -29.45 -3.39
N PHE A 418 -2.05 -28.13 -3.55
CA PHE A 418 -2.91 -27.36 -4.44
C PHE A 418 -2.14 -26.89 -5.67
N SER A 419 -2.76 -27.01 -6.84
CA SER A 419 -2.21 -26.55 -8.13
C SER A 419 -3.33 -26.03 -9.02
N THR A 420 -3.05 -25.08 -9.90
CA THR A 420 -4.04 -24.63 -10.88
C THR A 420 -4.25 -25.69 -11.97
N ILE A 421 -5.46 -25.71 -12.51
CA ILE A 421 -5.89 -26.58 -13.61
C ILE A 421 -6.94 -25.83 -14.45
N GLY A 422 -6.95 -26.08 -15.77
CA GLY A 422 -8.01 -25.58 -16.63
C GLY A 422 -9.38 -26.12 -16.21
N TYR A 423 -10.44 -25.38 -16.54
CA TYR A 423 -11.82 -25.75 -16.21
C TYR A 423 -12.23 -27.06 -16.91
N ASP A 424 -12.14 -27.12 -18.24
CA ASP A 424 -12.41 -28.29 -19.06
C ASP A 424 -11.43 -29.42 -18.74
N GLU A 425 -10.14 -29.12 -18.51
CA GLU A 425 -9.17 -30.12 -18.04
C GLU A 425 -9.60 -30.75 -16.69
N GLY A 426 -10.17 -29.95 -15.79
CA GLY A 426 -10.75 -30.39 -14.53
C GLY A 426 -11.93 -31.34 -14.69
N LEU A 427 -12.71 -31.19 -15.77
CA LEU A 427 -13.84 -32.06 -16.12
C LEU A 427 -13.42 -33.29 -16.93
N ALA A 428 -12.29 -33.22 -17.64
CA ALA A 428 -11.83 -34.26 -18.56
C ALA A 428 -11.63 -35.63 -17.89
N GLY A 429 -11.41 -35.66 -16.57
CA GLY A 429 -11.30 -36.90 -15.80
C GLY A 429 -12.56 -37.77 -15.83
N MET A 430 -13.74 -37.19 -16.11
CA MET A 430 -15.00 -37.93 -16.24
C MET A 430 -15.06 -38.79 -17.52
N GLY A 431 -14.21 -38.51 -18.51
CA GLY A 431 -14.12 -39.27 -19.77
C GLY A 431 -15.06 -38.77 -20.86
N ASN A 432 -15.21 -39.58 -21.91
CA ASN A 432 -16.03 -39.26 -23.07
C ASN A 432 -17.39 -39.94 -23.00
N VAL A 433 -18.35 -39.39 -23.74
CA VAL A 433 -19.65 -40.04 -23.94
C VAL A 433 -19.46 -41.31 -24.76
N VAL A 434 -19.85 -42.43 -24.18
CA VAL A 434 -19.98 -43.72 -24.86
C VAL A 434 -21.46 -44.04 -24.99
N VAL A 435 -21.87 -44.40 -26.20
CA VAL A 435 -23.23 -44.84 -26.53
C VAL A 435 -23.18 -46.30 -26.94
N GLU A 436 -23.86 -47.14 -26.18
CA GLU A 436 -24.08 -48.55 -26.50
C GLU A 436 -25.50 -48.75 -27.03
N ALA A 437 -25.64 -49.50 -28.12
CA ALA A 437 -26.92 -49.90 -28.66
C ALA A 437 -26.85 -51.36 -29.16
N PRO A 438 -27.94 -52.15 -29.08
CA PRO A 438 -27.94 -53.56 -29.46
C PRO A 438 -27.76 -53.80 -30.96
N ASP A 439 -28.21 -52.87 -31.82
CA ASP A 439 -28.27 -53.04 -33.28
C ASP A 439 -27.55 -51.90 -34.03
N VAL A 440 -26.26 -51.66 -33.72
CA VAL A 440 -25.43 -50.69 -34.45
C VAL A 440 -25.03 -51.26 -35.82
N SER A 441 -25.31 -50.54 -36.91
CA SER A 441 -24.91 -50.94 -38.26
C SER A 441 -23.38 -50.98 -38.43
N GLU A 442 -22.87 -51.65 -39.47
CA GLU A 442 -21.42 -51.64 -39.79
C GLU A 442 -20.87 -50.23 -40.06
N THR A 443 -21.75 -49.27 -40.38
CA THR A 443 -21.39 -47.85 -40.59
C THR A 443 -21.55 -47.01 -39.32
N GLY A 444 -21.83 -47.61 -38.16
CA GLY A 444 -21.99 -46.92 -36.89
C GLY A 444 -23.34 -46.23 -36.70
N SER A 445 -24.34 -46.57 -37.51
CA SER A 445 -25.68 -45.96 -37.44
C SER A 445 -26.58 -46.73 -36.48
N ILE A 446 -27.39 -46.02 -35.71
CA ILE A 446 -28.38 -46.59 -34.78
C ILE A 446 -29.77 -46.33 -35.38
N GLU A 447 -30.60 -47.38 -35.49
CA GLU A 447 -31.94 -47.24 -36.06
C GLU A 447 -32.87 -46.41 -35.15
N PRO A 448 -33.72 -45.53 -35.70
CA PRO A 448 -34.69 -44.77 -34.91
C PRO A 448 -35.58 -45.68 -34.06
N GLY A 449 -35.72 -45.34 -32.77
CA GLY A 449 -36.50 -46.11 -31.80
C GLY A 449 -35.72 -47.21 -31.07
N SER A 450 -34.42 -47.38 -31.36
CA SER A 450 -33.55 -48.27 -30.58
C SER A 450 -33.33 -47.75 -29.16
N GLU A 451 -33.34 -48.65 -28.18
CA GLU A 451 -32.90 -48.32 -26.82
C GLU A 451 -31.37 -48.18 -26.81
N ILE A 452 -30.89 -47.05 -26.30
CA ILE A 452 -29.47 -46.76 -26.15
C ILE A 452 -29.11 -46.60 -24.68
N ARG A 453 -27.86 -46.93 -24.34
CA ARG A 453 -27.27 -46.60 -23.05
C ARG A 453 -26.13 -45.63 -23.28
N ALA A 454 -26.27 -44.42 -22.74
CA ALA A 454 -25.20 -43.42 -22.71
C ALA A 454 -24.57 -43.37 -21.31
N TYR A 455 -23.24 -43.29 -21.25
CA TYR A 455 -22.50 -43.10 -20.01
C TYR A 455 -21.12 -42.48 -20.30
N LEU A 456 -20.42 -42.02 -19.27
CA LEU A 456 -19.07 -41.51 -19.38
C LEU A 456 -18.05 -42.61 -19.04
N ASP A 457 -17.02 -42.80 -19.86
CA ASP A 457 -16.05 -43.90 -19.75
C ASP A 457 -14.83 -43.61 -18.85
N GLY A 458 -14.82 -42.46 -18.17
CA GLY A 458 -13.71 -42.04 -17.31
C GLY A 458 -13.86 -42.48 -15.85
N MET A 459 -13.28 -41.68 -14.95
CA MET A 459 -13.30 -41.94 -13.53
C MET A 459 -14.68 -41.65 -12.94
N GLN A 460 -15.06 -42.43 -11.92
CA GLN A 460 -16.21 -42.11 -11.10
C GLN A 460 -15.95 -40.79 -10.36
N ALA A 461 -16.95 -39.93 -10.34
CA ALA A 461 -16.83 -38.59 -9.80
C ALA A 461 -18.10 -38.18 -9.06
N ASN A 462 -17.95 -37.49 -7.94
CA ASN A 462 -19.05 -36.88 -7.19
C ASN A 462 -18.92 -35.36 -7.25
N ALA A 463 -19.91 -34.68 -7.83
CA ALA A 463 -19.99 -33.23 -7.81
C ALA A 463 -20.64 -32.73 -6.51
N GLY A 464 -20.22 -31.56 -6.05
CA GLY A 464 -20.79 -30.90 -4.89
C GLY A 464 -20.48 -29.41 -4.89
N VAL A 465 -21.00 -28.70 -3.89
CA VAL A 465 -20.69 -27.30 -3.64
C VAL A 465 -20.44 -27.15 -2.15
N ASP A 466 -19.29 -26.58 -1.79
CA ASP A 466 -19.10 -26.08 -0.44
C ASP A 466 -19.80 -24.71 -0.32
N THR A 467 -20.91 -24.69 0.42
CA THR A 467 -21.74 -23.49 0.59
C THR A 467 -21.15 -22.45 1.53
N ILE A 468 -20.12 -22.79 2.33
CA ILE A 468 -19.46 -21.86 3.24
C ILE A 468 -18.55 -20.92 2.45
N ILE A 469 -17.78 -21.48 1.51
CA ILE A 469 -16.81 -20.77 0.66
C ILE A 469 -17.30 -20.55 -0.78
N ASN A 470 -18.57 -20.88 -1.05
CA ASN A 470 -19.20 -20.81 -2.37
C ASN A 470 -18.36 -21.48 -3.47
N ALA A 471 -17.81 -22.67 -3.19
CA ALA A 471 -16.86 -23.35 -4.07
C ALA A 471 -17.46 -24.66 -4.61
N PRO A 472 -17.86 -24.70 -5.90
CA PRO A 472 -18.21 -25.95 -6.57
C PRO A 472 -16.98 -26.85 -6.67
N TYR A 473 -17.16 -28.16 -6.54
CA TYR A 473 -16.09 -29.13 -6.65
C TYR A 473 -16.53 -30.45 -7.27
N ILE A 474 -15.54 -31.21 -7.72
CA ILE A 474 -15.66 -32.59 -8.21
C ILE A 474 -14.64 -33.45 -7.47
N ASP A 475 -15.12 -34.47 -6.77
CA ASP A 475 -14.29 -35.51 -6.16
C ASP A 475 -14.14 -36.69 -7.12
N TYR A 476 -12.94 -36.86 -7.67
CA TYR A 476 -12.60 -38.06 -8.43
C TYR A 476 -12.24 -39.21 -7.49
N LEU A 477 -12.76 -40.39 -7.79
CA LEU A 477 -12.60 -41.59 -6.96
C LEU A 477 -11.70 -42.64 -7.64
N ASN A 478 -11.02 -43.42 -6.81
CA ASN A 478 -10.39 -44.66 -7.23
C ASN A 478 -11.46 -45.76 -7.42
N ARG A 479 -11.05 -46.92 -7.97
CA ARG A 479 -11.95 -48.06 -8.21
C ARG A 479 -12.55 -48.68 -6.93
N ASP A 480 -11.98 -48.37 -5.78
CA ASP A 480 -12.45 -48.79 -4.46
C ASP A 480 -13.25 -47.70 -3.73
N ASP A 481 -13.74 -46.68 -4.47
CA ASP A 481 -14.46 -45.50 -3.98
C ASP A 481 -13.67 -44.58 -3.03
N SER A 482 -12.36 -44.81 -2.85
CA SER A 482 -11.54 -43.88 -2.08
C SER A 482 -11.30 -42.57 -2.86
N PRO A 483 -11.21 -41.40 -2.18
CA PRO A 483 -10.89 -40.14 -2.84
C PRO A 483 -9.51 -40.21 -3.50
N ARG A 484 -9.44 -39.76 -4.75
CA ARG A 484 -8.19 -39.65 -5.52
C ARG A 484 -7.71 -38.20 -5.58
N ALA A 485 -8.59 -37.29 -6.00
CA ALA A 485 -8.29 -35.88 -6.15
C ALA A 485 -9.61 -35.10 -6.08
N ARG A 486 -9.53 -33.88 -5.55
CA ARG A 486 -10.62 -32.91 -5.62
C ARG A 486 -10.26 -31.83 -6.63
N ILE A 487 -11.18 -31.52 -7.53
CA ILE A 487 -11.10 -30.34 -8.39
C ILE A 487 -12.10 -29.32 -7.86
N TRP A 488 -11.59 -28.21 -7.33
CA TRP A 488 -12.38 -27.03 -7.02
C TRP A 488 -12.57 -26.23 -8.30
N LEU A 489 -13.80 -26.16 -8.78
CA LEU A 489 -14.15 -25.43 -9.99
C LEU A 489 -14.22 -23.93 -9.68
N THR A 490 -13.41 -23.14 -10.38
CA THR A 490 -13.48 -21.68 -10.28
C THR A 490 -14.49 -21.18 -11.32
N THR A 491 -15.78 -21.24 -10.96
CA THR A 491 -16.86 -20.56 -11.70
C THR A 491 -16.83 -19.06 -11.41
N GLY A 492 -17.62 -18.28 -12.15
CA GLY A 492 -17.78 -16.85 -11.89
C GLY A 492 -18.26 -16.55 -10.46
N ASP A 493 -19.22 -17.31 -9.95
CA ASP A 493 -19.73 -17.16 -8.57
C ASP A 493 -18.66 -17.50 -7.51
N ALA A 494 -17.87 -18.55 -7.73
CA ALA A 494 -16.79 -18.92 -6.83
C ALA A 494 -15.66 -17.89 -6.82
N LEU A 495 -15.30 -17.37 -8.01
CA LEU A 495 -14.31 -16.31 -8.13
C LEU A 495 -14.83 -15.02 -7.48
N ARG A 496 -16.10 -14.67 -7.71
CA ARG A 496 -16.71 -13.46 -7.15
C ARG A 496 -16.72 -13.47 -5.64
N TYR A 497 -17.03 -14.61 -5.03
CA TYR A 497 -16.95 -14.80 -3.58
C TYR A 497 -15.56 -14.40 -3.04
N ARG A 498 -14.48 -14.87 -3.69
CA ARG A 498 -13.11 -14.53 -3.29
C ARG A 498 -12.78 -13.06 -3.54
N MET A 499 -13.25 -12.48 -4.65
CA MET A 499 -13.05 -11.05 -4.94
C MET A 499 -13.79 -10.16 -3.93
N ASP A 500 -14.99 -10.53 -3.49
CA ASP A 500 -15.77 -9.73 -2.54
C ASP A 500 -15.15 -9.68 -1.14
N MET A 501 -14.13 -10.49 -0.84
CA MET A 501 -13.28 -10.34 0.36
C MET A 501 -12.60 -8.97 0.43
N THR A 502 -12.47 -8.25 -0.70
CA THR A 502 -11.95 -6.87 -0.70
C THR A 502 -12.92 -5.87 -0.08
N VAL A 503 -14.24 -6.16 -0.10
CA VAL A 503 -15.29 -5.19 0.19
C VAL A 503 -15.36 -4.80 1.67
N PRO A 504 -15.39 -5.75 2.65
CA PRO A 504 -15.45 -5.40 4.08
C PRO A 504 -14.25 -4.55 4.54
N PHE A 505 -13.10 -4.73 3.89
CA PHE A 505 -11.87 -4.00 4.22
C PHE A 505 -11.62 -2.77 3.34
N ALA A 506 -12.51 -2.46 2.38
CA ALA A 506 -12.33 -1.38 1.41
C ALA A 506 -10.96 -1.41 0.70
N LEU A 507 -10.53 -2.60 0.26
CA LEU A 507 -9.23 -2.77 -0.41
C LEU A 507 -9.23 -2.16 -1.82
N GLY A 508 -8.03 -1.90 -2.33
CA GLY A 508 -7.81 -1.28 -3.65
C GLY A 508 -8.20 -2.14 -4.85
N GLY A 509 -8.34 -3.46 -4.72
CA GLY A 509 -8.89 -4.32 -5.77
C GLY A 509 -8.32 -5.74 -5.82
N VAL A 510 -8.24 -6.31 -7.03
CA VAL A 510 -7.79 -7.68 -7.30
C VAL A 510 -6.78 -7.72 -8.45
N ALA A 511 -6.01 -8.80 -8.50
CA ALA A 511 -5.02 -9.06 -9.53
C ALA A 511 -5.05 -10.51 -9.98
N PHE A 512 -4.77 -10.74 -11.25
CA PHE A 512 -4.76 -12.07 -11.86
C PHE A 512 -3.50 -12.28 -12.70
N GLU A 513 -2.90 -13.47 -12.60
CA GLU A 513 -1.76 -13.88 -13.44
C GLU A 513 -2.16 -14.85 -14.56
N ASP A 514 -3.42 -15.31 -14.57
CA ASP A 514 -3.87 -16.43 -15.39
C ASP A 514 -5.17 -16.17 -16.16
N MET A 515 -5.65 -14.92 -16.20
CA MET A 515 -6.84 -14.55 -16.97
C MET A 515 -6.71 -14.75 -18.49
N LEU A 516 -5.51 -14.97 -19.01
CA LEU A 516 -5.26 -15.24 -20.44
C LEU A 516 -5.06 -16.73 -20.74
N THR A 517 -5.34 -17.62 -19.77
CA THR A 517 -5.37 -19.06 -20.03
C THR A 517 -6.60 -19.40 -20.87
N ASN A 518 -6.48 -20.39 -21.77
CA ASN A 518 -7.53 -20.72 -22.74
C ASN A 518 -8.68 -21.56 -22.13
N ASP A 519 -8.54 -21.99 -20.88
CA ASP A 519 -9.42 -22.96 -20.23
C ASP A 519 -9.96 -22.42 -18.90
N LEU A 520 -10.65 -21.28 -18.98
CA LEU A 520 -11.37 -20.65 -17.87
C LEU A 520 -12.86 -20.94 -17.99
N ALA A 521 -13.58 -20.95 -16.87
CA ALA A 521 -15.04 -21.01 -16.91
C ALA A 521 -15.62 -19.81 -17.70
N GLN A 522 -16.70 -20.05 -18.45
CA GLN A 522 -17.22 -19.10 -19.44
C GLN A 522 -17.64 -17.74 -18.85
N ASP A 523 -18.02 -17.71 -17.57
CA ASP A 523 -18.55 -16.56 -16.84
C ASP A 523 -17.49 -15.71 -16.12
N VAL A 524 -16.22 -16.16 -16.09
CA VAL A 524 -15.11 -15.49 -15.38
C VAL A 524 -14.91 -14.05 -15.83
N TYR A 525 -14.83 -13.78 -17.14
CA TYR A 525 -14.60 -12.40 -17.61
C TYR A 525 -15.76 -11.48 -17.23
N THR A 526 -17.00 -11.94 -17.39
CA THR A 526 -18.20 -11.17 -17.06
C THR A 526 -18.24 -10.80 -15.59
N VAL A 527 -17.87 -11.72 -14.69
CA VAL A 527 -17.93 -11.44 -13.25
C VAL A 527 -16.83 -10.47 -12.79
N VAL A 528 -15.65 -10.53 -13.41
CA VAL A 528 -14.57 -9.56 -13.17
C VAL A 528 -14.97 -8.17 -13.67
N GLU A 529 -15.60 -8.06 -14.85
CA GLU A 529 -16.14 -6.80 -15.35
C GLU A 529 -17.22 -6.22 -14.43
N GLN A 530 -18.12 -7.05 -13.91
CA GLN A 530 -19.13 -6.65 -12.94
C GLN A 530 -18.52 -6.16 -11.63
N TYR A 531 -17.49 -6.86 -11.12
CA TYR A 531 -16.74 -6.41 -9.94
C TYR A 531 -16.09 -5.05 -10.17
N ARG A 532 -15.39 -4.86 -11.29
CA ARG A 532 -14.76 -3.58 -11.67
C ARG A 532 -15.75 -2.43 -11.74
N THR A 533 -16.94 -2.71 -12.27
CA THR A 533 -18.03 -1.73 -12.41
C THR A 533 -18.91 -1.61 -11.17
N GLN A 534 -18.52 -2.25 -10.06
CA GLN A 534 -19.24 -2.27 -8.78
C GLN A 534 -20.69 -2.74 -8.90
N ILE A 535 -20.99 -3.57 -9.90
CA ILE A 535 -22.27 -4.24 -10.03
C ILE A 535 -22.31 -5.36 -8.99
N PRO A 536 -23.30 -5.37 -8.07
CA PRO A 536 -23.44 -6.44 -7.10
C PRO A 536 -23.64 -7.78 -7.79
N SER A 537 -23.05 -8.83 -7.23
CA SER A 537 -23.32 -10.20 -7.69
C SER A 537 -24.79 -10.56 -7.45
N ALA A 538 -25.47 -11.05 -8.48
CA ALA A 538 -26.75 -11.74 -8.27
C ALA A 538 -26.42 -13.21 -7.95
N PRO A 539 -26.81 -13.76 -6.78
CA PRO A 539 -26.54 -15.15 -6.47
C PRO A 539 -27.22 -16.04 -7.51
N SER A 540 -26.44 -16.81 -8.26
CA SER A 540 -26.93 -17.75 -9.26
C SER A 540 -26.32 -19.11 -8.98
N PRO A 541 -26.78 -19.81 -7.91
CA PRO A 541 -26.16 -21.06 -7.48
C PRO A 541 -25.98 -21.98 -8.67
N THR A 542 -24.70 -22.29 -8.96
CA THR A 542 -24.36 -23.19 -10.05
C THR A 542 -24.76 -24.59 -9.65
N ASP A 543 -25.86 -25.09 -10.20
CA ASP A 543 -26.25 -26.48 -10.03
C ASP A 543 -25.40 -27.33 -10.98
N LEU A 544 -24.38 -28.00 -10.43
CA LEU A 544 -23.55 -28.92 -11.18
C LEU A 544 -24.36 -30.19 -11.47
N ALA A 545 -24.95 -30.23 -12.66
CA ALA A 545 -25.69 -31.38 -13.15
C ALA A 545 -25.09 -31.90 -14.45
N LEU A 546 -24.93 -33.22 -14.53
CA LEU A 546 -24.68 -33.88 -15.82
C LEU A 546 -26.00 -33.92 -16.59
N ARG A 547 -26.04 -33.28 -17.76
CA ARG A 547 -27.20 -33.28 -18.66
C ARG A 547 -26.87 -34.04 -19.93
N TRP A 548 -27.79 -34.88 -20.38
CA TRP A 548 -27.65 -35.63 -21.63
C TRP A 548 -28.47 -34.96 -22.72
N SER A 549 -27.82 -34.34 -23.69
CA SER A 549 -28.49 -33.80 -24.88
C SER A 549 -28.35 -34.73 -26.08
N VAL A 550 -29.43 -34.87 -26.84
CA VAL A 550 -29.44 -35.54 -28.13
C VAL A 550 -29.67 -34.48 -29.19
N GLU A 551 -28.70 -34.28 -30.09
CA GLU A 551 -28.79 -33.29 -31.16
C GLU A 551 -28.85 -33.97 -32.54
N SER A 552 -29.63 -33.35 -33.43
CA SER A 552 -29.69 -33.68 -34.85
C SER A 552 -29.05 -32.56 -35.67
N ALA A 553 -28.95 -32.76 -36.99
CA ALA A 553 -28.50 -31.71 -37.91
C ALA A 553 -29.40 -30.45 -37.90
N ASP A 554 -30.65 -30.58 -37.45
CA ASP A 554 -31.62 -29.48 -37.37
C ASP A 554 -31.69 -28.85 -35.96
N GLY A 555 -30.87 -29.32 -35.01
CA GLY A 555 -30.78 -28.83 -33.63
C GLY A 555 -31.12 -29.87 -32.56
N LEU A 556 -31.31 -29.40 -31.32
CA LEU A 556 -31.63 -30.20 -30.14
C LEU A 556 -32.93 -31.01 -30.34
N VAL A 557 -32.85 -32.32 -30.15
CA VAL A 557 -33.96 -33.28 -30.28
C VAL A 557 -34.54 -33.61 -28.91
N ASP A 558 -33.68 -33.87 -27.93
CA ASP A 558 -34.08 -34.25 -26.58
C ASP A 558 -33.01 -33.82 -25.56
N GLU A 559 -33.42 -33.64 -24.30
CA GLU A 559 -32.55 -33.32 -23.16
C GLU A 559 -33.06 -34.05 -21.91
N VAL A 560 -32.17 -34.78 -21.23
CA VAL A 560 -32.47 -35.57 -20.02
C VAL A 560 -31.61 -35.15 -18.85
#